data_AF-A0A838SR70-F1
#
_entry.id   AF-A0A838SR70-F1
#
_cell.length_a   1.000
_cell.length_b   1.000
_cell.length_c   1.000
_cell.angle_alpha   90.00
_cell.angle_beta   90.00
_cell.angle_gamma   90.00
#
_symmetry.space_group_name_H-M   'P 1'
#
loop_
_entity.id
_entity.type
_entity.pdbx_description
1 polymer ?
#
loop_
_entity_poly.entity_id
_entity_poly.type
_entity_poly.pdbx_seq_one_letter_code
_entity_poly.pdbx_strand_id
1 'polypeptide(L)'
;MPLQITAAPIDPALLDLPWHVPLAEWPPERLVALPRGLSRHVVRFVRVGQRVYAVKEASPQLAGTEYRLLRELERRGVPTVSAVGVIRGRTTRDGAPIDPVLMTRHLSFSLPYRALFSGLLRPETANRLLDALVVLVVRLHLAGFYWGDCSLSNTLFRRDAGAFAAYLVDAETGELHPELSDGQRAYDLDTAHGNVFGELLDLEAGGLLDEAIEPLETSAEVLRRYEGLWAELTAVERFAADERYRVDARMRRLNSLGFDVAELQLGTDVEGSRLVL
;
A
#
# COMPACT_ATOMS: atom_id res chain seq x y z
N MET A 1 3.62 9.50 -32.01
CA MET A 1 4.81 9.49 -31.13
C MET A 1 5.35 8.06 -31.08
N PRO A 2 6.67 7.85 -31.03
CA PRO A 2 7.22 6.50 -30.85
C PRO A 2 6.87 5.93 -29.46
N LEU A 3 6.83 4.60 -29.35
CA LEU A 3 6.71 3.90 -28.07
C LEU A 3 7.88 4.30 -27.16
N GLN A 4 7.57 4.75 -25.95
CA GLN A 4 8.56 5.17 -24.96
C GLN A 4 8.42 4.29 -23.73
N ILE A 5 9.52 3.66 -23.32
CA ILE A 5 9.57 2.82 -22.12
C ILE A 5 10.57 3.48 -21.17
N THR A 6 10.06 4.03 -20.07
CA THR A 6 10.89 4.58 -18.99
C THR A 6 10.92 3.57 -17.86
N ALA A 7 12.06 2.94 -17.57
CA ALA A 7 12.14 1.89 -16.57
C ALA A 7 13.56 1.67 -16.00
N ALA A 8 13.62 0.99 -14.85
CA ALA A 8 14.84 0.30 -14.38
C ALA A 8 15.23 -0.80 -15.40
N PRO A 9 16.48 -1.32 -15.43
CA PRO A 9 16.90 -2.30 -16.45
C PRO A 9 15.88 -3.43 -16.64
N ILE A 10 15.30 -3.44 -17.83
CA ILE A 10 14.16 -4.27 -18.21
C ILE A 10 14.64 -5.56 -18.88
N ASP A 11 13.89 -6.64 -18.66
CA ASP A 11 13.95 -7.87 -19.47
C ASP A 11 13.52 -7.56 -20.92
N PRO A 12 14.36 -7.82 -21.95
CA PRO A 12 14.02 -7.59 -23.36
C PRO A 12 12.67 -8.17 -23.79
N ALA A 13 12.21 -9.24 -23.12
CA ALA A 13 10.90 -9.86 -23.37
C ALA A 13 9.71 -8.93 -23.11
N LEU A 14 9.88 -7.76 -22.46
CA LEU A 14 8.84 -6.74 -22.39
C LEU A 14 8.48 -6.15 -23.75
N LEU A 15 9.39 -6.19 -24.74
CA LEU A 15 9.11 -5.71 -26.09
C LEU A 15 8.13 -6.63 -26.83
N ASP A 16 7.99 -7.88 -26.41
CA ASP A 16 7.11 -8.88 -27.04
C ASP A 16 5.65 -8.77 -26.58
N LEU A 17 5.35 -7.88 -25.64
CA LEU A 17 3.98 -7.65 -25.15
C LEU A 17 3.15 -6.87 -26.18
N PRO A 18 1.82 -7.11 -26.25
CA PRO A 18 0.96 -6.51 -27.26
C PRO A 18 0.62 -5.04 -26.93
N TRP A 19 1.64 -4.17 -26.92
CA TRP A 19 1.49 -2.74 -26.58
C TRP A 19 0.53 -1.98 -27.50
N HIS A 20 0.24 -2.53 -28.68
CA HIS A 20 -0.71 -2.01 -29.68
C HIS A 20 -2.17 -2.39 -29.42
N VAL A 21 -2.46 -3.12 -28.33
CA VAL A 21 -3.81 -3.53 -27.93
C VAL A 21 -4.14 -2.85 -26.59
N PRO A 22 -5.34 -2.26 -26.40
CA PRO A 22 -5.79 -1.74 -25.11
C PRO A 22 -5.70 -2.81 -24.02
N LEU A 23 -5.31 -2.45 -22.80
CA LEU A 23 -5.00 -3.44 -21.77
C LEU A 23 -6.19 -4.34 -21.41
N ALA A 24 -7.42 -3.81 -21.56
CA ALA A 24 -8.65 -4.55 -21.31
C ALA A 24 -8.82 -5.77 -22.23
N GLU A 25 -8.30 -5.65 -23.46
CA GLU A 25 -8.44 -6.59 -24.57
C GLU A 25 -7.20 -7.50 -24.76
N TRP A 26 -6.26 -7.48 -23.80
CA TRP A 26 -5.08 -8.32 -23.90
C TRP A 26 -5.46 -9.81 -23.93
N PRO A 27 -4.79 -10.61 -24.79
CA PRO A 27 -5.12 -12.00 -25.00
C PRO A 27 -4.90 -12.84 -23.73
N PRO A 28 -5.85 -13.71 -23.31
CA PRO A 28 -5.80 -14.45 -22.05
C PRO A 28 -4.52 -15.27 -21.85
N GLU A 29 -3.94 -15.82 -22.91
CA GLU A 29 -2.70 -16.60 -22.88
C GLU A 29 -1.46 -15.79 -22.47
N ARG A 30 -1.52 -14.45 -22.52
CA ARG A 30 -0.47 -13.56 -22.00
C ARG A 30 -0.68 -13.19 -20.53
N LEU A 31 -1.87 -13.49 -19.99
CA LEU A 31 -2.30 -13.04 -18.68
C LEU A 31 -2.09 -14.13 -17.63
N VAL A 32 -1.72 -13.72 -16.43
CA VAL A 32 -1.69 -14.57 -15.24
C VAL A 32 -2.96 -14.31 -14.45
N ALA A 33 -3.72 -15.38 -14.16
CA ALA A 33 -4.87 -15.29 -13.28
C ALA A 33 -4.41 -15.19 -11.82
N LEU A 34 -4.62 -14.04 -11.20
CA LEU A 34 -4.37 -13.80 -9.78
C LEU A 34 -5.62 -13.19 -9.13
N PRO A 35 -5.84 -13.41 -7.81
CA PRO A 35 -6.86 -12.69 -7.06
C PRO A 35 -6.66 -11.19 -7.23
N ARG A 36 -7.73 -10.48 -7.60
CA ARG A 36 -7.70 -9.05 -7.88
C ARG A 36 -8.70 -8.34 -6.98
N GLY A 37 -8.26 -7.22 -6.42
CA GLY A 37 -9.14 -6.30 -5.71
C GLY A 37 -10.06 -5.55 -6.68
N LEU A 38 -10.91 -4.71 -6.10
CA LEU A 38 -11.63 -3.70 -6.88
C LEU A 38 -10.62 -2.63 -7.33
N SER A 39 -10.70 -2.23 -8.59
CA SER A 39 -9.90 -1.12 -9.12
C SER A 39 -10.74 -0.35 -10.11
N ARG A 40 -10.65 0.99 -10.04
CA ARG A 40 -11.20 1.88 -11.05
C ARG A 40 -10.46 1.78 -12.39
N HIS A 41 -9.22 1.28 -12.37
CA HIS A 41 -8.39 1.11 -13.54
C HIS A 41 -8.41 -0.31 -14.07
N VAL A 42 -8.12 -0.45 -15.36
CA VAL A 42 -7.83 -1.75 -15.95
C VAL A 42 -6.47 -2.20 -15.44
N VAL A 43 -6.45 -3.26 -14.63
CA VAL A 43 -5.23 -3.93 -14.17
C VAL A 43 -5.16 -5.34 -14.76
N ARG A 44 -3.98 -5.71 -15.24
CA ARG A 44 -3.68 -7.05 -15.76
C ARG A 44 -2.34 -7.53 -15.21
N PHE A 45 -2.23 -8.82 -14.96
CA PHE A 45 -0.97 -9.44 -14.53
C PHE A 45 -0.35 -10.21 -15.70
N VAL A 46 0.94 -10.01 -15.92
CA VAL A 46 1.68 -10.69 -17.00
C VAL A 46 2.96 -11.32 -16.47
N ARG A 47 3.31 -12.47 -17.04
CA ARG A 47 4.59 -13.12 -16.77
C ARG A 47 5.60 -12.75 -17.85
N VAL A 48 6.75 -12.26 -17.41
CA VAL A 48 7.87 -11.91 -18.29
C VAL A 48 9.11 -12.53 -17.67
N GLY A 49 9.72 -13.47 -18.41
CA GLY A 49 10.72 -14.36 -17.86
C GLY A 49 10.18 -15.15 -16.65
N GLN A 50 10.89 -15.08 -15.52
CA GLN A 50 10.52 -15.74 -14.26
C GLN A 50 9.70 -14.84 -13.31
N ARG A 51 9.36 -13.62 -13.72
CA ARG A 51 8.72 -12.61 -12.85
C ARG A 51 7.31 -12.31 -13.32
N VAL A 52 6.45 -11.97 -12.36
CA VAL A 52 5.08 -11.48 -12.63
C VAL A 52 5.04 -9.97 -12.37
N TYR A 53 4.34 -9.27 -13.25
CA TYR A 53 4.17 -7.83 -13.22
C TYR A 53 2.69 -7.49 -13.22
N ALA A 54 2.31 -6.47 -12.45
CA ALA A 54 1.02 -5.81 -12.62
C ALA A 54 1.19 -4.68 -13.63
N VAL A 55 0.28 -4.58 -14.57
CA VAL A 55 0.19 -3.54 -15.59
C VAL A 55 -1.12 -2.81 -15.32
N LYS A 56 -1.05 -1.50 -15.09
CA LYS A 56 -2.19 -0.61 -14.82
C LYS A 56 -2.29 0.41 -15.93
N GLU A 57 -3.39 0.44 -16.66
CA GLU A 57 -3.67 1.49 -17.66
C GLU A 57 -4.23 2.72 -16.96
N ALA A 58 -3.64 3.89 -17.24
CA ALA A 58 -3.96 5.14 -16.58
C ALA A 58 -3.65 6.34 -17.50
N SER A 59 -4.24 7.50 -17.19
CA SER A 59 -4.02 8.70 -17.99
C SER A 59 -2.52 9.10 -18.00
N PRO A 60 -2.05 9.80 -19.05
CA PRO A 60 -0.64 10.15 -19.18
C PRO A 60 -0.04 10.93 -18.00
N GLN A 61 -0.83 11.80 -17.38
CA GLN A 61 -0.43 12.60 -16.22
C GLN A 61 -0.28 11.69 -14.99
N LEU A 62 -1.28 10.85 -14.73
CA LEU A 62 -1.33 9.99 -13.55
C LEU A 62 -0.23 8.92 -13.56
N ALA A 63 -0.05 8.21 -14.68
CA ALA A 63 0.94 7.13 -14.78
C ALA A 63 2.38 7.60 -14.49
N GLY A 64 2.71 8.84 -14.85
CA GLY A 64 4.04 9.41 -14.61
C GLY A 64 4.24 9.89 -13.18
N THR A 65 3.23 10.54 -12.61
CA THR A 65 3.26 10.99 -11.22
C THR A 65 3.34 9.80 -10.27
N GLU A 66 2.47 8.81 -10.44
CA GLU A 66 2.45 7.62 -9.60
C GLU A 66 3.76 6.83 -9.67
N TYR A 67 4.33 6.65 -10.87
CA TYR A 67 5.66 6.04 -11.01
C TYR A 67 6.71 6.75 -10.16
N ARG A 68 6.76 8.09 -10.21
CA ARG A 68 7.74 8.86 -9.41
C ARG A 68 7.48 8.70 -7.91
N LEU A 69 6.22 8.75 -7.49
CA LEU A 69 5.84 8.62 -6.08
C LEU A 69 6.23 7.24 -5.53
N LEU A 70 5.86 6.16 -6.22
CA LEU A 70 6.23 4.79 -5.81
C LEU A 70 7.75 4.59 -5.73
N ARG A 71 8.52 5.14 -6.69
CA ARG A 71 9.99 5.08 -6.64
C ARG A 71 10.58 5.85 -5.46
N GLU A 72 10.01 6.99 -5.11
CA GLU A 72 10.46 7.79 -3.97
C GLU A 72 10.10 7.14 -2.64
N LEU A 73 8.91 6.57 -2.52
CA LEU A 73 8.51 5.78 -1.35
C LEU A 73 9.40 4.54 -1.16
N GLU A 74 9.71 3.83 -2.26
CA GLU A 74 10.64 2.69 -2.23
C GLU A 74 12.05 3.13 -1.76
N ARG A 75 12.54 4.30 -2.20
CA ARG A 75 13.82 4.87 -1.71
C ARG A 75 13.79 5.19 -0.22
N ARG A 76 12.63 5.56 0.33
CA ARG A 76 12.41 5.86 1.75
C ARG A 76 12.14 4.62 2.60
N GLY A 77 12.17 3.41 2.01
CA GLY A 77 11.91 2.17 2.73
C GLY A 77 10.44 1.93 3.08
N VAL A 78 9.52 2.72 2.53
CA VAL A 78 8.09 2.57 2.78
C VAL A 78 7.57 1.29 2.10
N PRO A 79 6.73 0.47 2.77
CA PRO A 79 6.16 -0.73 2.17
C PRO A 79 5.20 -0.40 1.00
N THR A 80 5.70 -0.51 -0.23
CA THR A 80 4.91 -0.30 -1.46
C THR A 80 5.20 -1.38 -2.50
N VAL A 81 4.40 -1.46 -3.55
CA VAL A 81 4.78 -2.22 -4.75
C VAL A 81 5.92 -1.55 -5.50
N SER A 82 6.91 -2.33 -5.92
CA SER A 82 8.05 -1.79 -6.67
C SER A 82 7.64 -1.34 -8.07
N ALA A 83 7.71 -0.04 -8.34
CA ALA A 83 7.54 0.52 -9.68
C ALA A 83 8.70 0.10 -10.59
N VAL A 84 8.35 -0.48 -11.74
CA VAL A 84 9.29 -1.01 -12.74
C VAL A 84 9.46 -0.03 -13.88
N GLY A 85 8.37 0.52 -14.40
CA GLY A 85 8.42 1.49 -15.48
C GLY A 85 7.06 2.00 -15.94
N VAL A 86 7.09 2.98 -16.85
CA VAL A 86 5.91 3.52 -17.54
C VAL A 86 6.09 3.35 -19.05
N ILE A 87 5.07 2.82 -19.71
CA ILE A 87 5.03 2.67 -21.17
C ILE A 87 4.07 3.72 -21.73
N ARG A 88 4.58 4.58 -22.61
CA ARG A 88 3.89 5.72 -23.22
C ARG A 88 3.96 5.63 -24.74
N GLY A 89 3.14 6.44 -25.41
CA GLY A 89 3.13 6.50 -26.88
C GLY A 89 2.62 5.20 -27.52
N ARG A 90 1.78 4.45 -26.80
CA ARG A 90 1.10 3.26 -27.33
C ARG A 90 0.09 3.70 -28.39
N THR A 91 0.02 2.96 -29.48
CA THR A 91 -0.95 3.18 -30.54
C THR A 91 -1.48 1.85 -31.06
N THR A 92 -2.73 1.81 -31.51
CA THR A 92 -3.25 0.67 -32.28
C THR A 92 -2.48 0.52 -33.60
N ARG A 93 -2.70 -0.60 -34.32
CA ARG A 93 -2.11 -0.81 -35.64
C ARG A 93 -2.51 0.26 -36.65
N ASP A 94 -3.69 0.84 -36.48
CA ASP A 94 -4.23 1.91 -37.32
C ASP A 94 -3.78 3.31 -36.85
N GLY A 95 -2.93 3.38 -35.82
CA GLY A 95 -2.34 4.63 -35.33
C GLY A 95 -3.18 5.39 -34.30
N ALA A 96 -4.31 4.84 -33.83
CA ALA A 96 -5.10 5.47 -32.77
C ALA A 96 -4.34 5.42 -31.43
N PRO A 97 -4.33 6.50 -30.63
CA PRO A 97 -3.62 6.52 -29.36
C PRO A 97 -4.24 5.57 -28.33
N ILE A 98 -3.40 4.95 -27.52
CA ILE A 98 -3.78 4.12 -26.37
C ILE A 98 -3.15 4.72 -25.12
N ASP A 99 -3.89 4.67 -24.01
CA ASP A 99 -3.42 5.22 -22.74
C ASP A 99 -2.11 4.56 -22.27
N PRO A 100 -1.25 5.32 -21.56
CA PRO A 100 -0.06 4.78 -20.96
C PRO A 100 -0.35 3.70 -19.93
N VAL A 101 0.67 2.90 -19.62
CA VAL A 101 0.59 1.97 -18.49
C VAL A 101 1.72 2.19 -17.50
N LEU A 102 1.39 2.04 -16.22
CA LEU A 102 2.33 1.83 -15.15
C LEU A 102 2.55 0.32 -14.96
N MET A 103 3.81 -0.10 -14.89
CA MET A 103 4.20 -1.46 -14.54
C MET A 103 4.82 -1.49 -13.15
N THR A 104 4.31 -2.38 -12.30
CA THR A 104 4.88 -2.69 -10.98
C THR A 104 5.20 -4.17 -10.88
N ARG A 105 6.15 -4.54 -10.03
CA ARG A 105 6.42 -5.95 -9.73
C ARG A 105 5.29 -6.49 -8.88
N HIS A 106 4.78 -7.67 -9.23
CA HIS A 106 3.82 -8.36 -8.38
C HIS A 106 4.46 -8.72 -7.04
N LEU A 107 3.83 -8.32 -5.93
CA LEU A 107 4.26 -8.64 -4.59
C LEU A 107 3.90 -10.10 -4.27
N SER A 108 4.90 -10.98 -4.21
CA SER A 108 4.68 -12.41 -3.97
C SER A 108 4.13 -12.65 -2.56
N PHE A 109 3.27 -13.67 -2.44
CA PHE A 109 2.59 -14.06 -1.19
C PHE A 109 1.71 -12.97 -0.57
N SER A 110 1.34 -11.96 -1.37
CA SER A 110 0.38 -10.94 -0.95
C SER A 110 -1.01 -11.22 -1.53
N LEU A 111 -2.02 -10.73 -0.83
CA LEU A 111 -3.42 -10.87 -1.21
C LEU A 111 -4.15 -9.53 -1.00
N PRO A 112 -5.08 -9.15 -1.89
CA PRO A 112 -6.02 -8.07 -1.60
C PRO A 112 -6.94 -8.48 -0.44
N TYR A 113 -7.44 -7.51 0.32
CA TYR A 113 -8.26 -7.77 1.51
C TYR A 113 -9.39 -8.80 1.21
N ARG A 114 -10.19 -8.60 0.16
CA ARG A 114 -11.26 -9.55 -0.23
C ARG A 114 -10.80 -10.99 -0.44
N ALA A 115 -9.60 -11.23 -0.97
CA ALA A 115 -9.10 -12.59 -1.19
C ALA A 115 -8.70 -13.29 0.12
N LEU A 116 -8.32 -12.52 1.14
CA LEU A 116 -8.13 -13.03 2.49
C LEU A 116 -9.44 -13.49 3.14
N PHE A 117 -10.58 -13.09 2.60
CA PHE A 117 -11.93 -13.31 3.14
C PHE A 117 -12.78 -14.24 2.26
N SER A 118 -12.13 -15.17 1.55
CA SER A 118 -12.83 -16.27 0.87
C SER A 118 -13.57 -17.22 1.83
N GLY A 119 -13.49 -16.96 3.15
CA GLY A 119 -14.37 -17.47 4.20
C GLY A 119 -14.62 -16.39 5.27
N LEU A 120 -15.51 -16.68 6.24
CA LEU A 120 -15.95 -15.73 7.27
C LEU A 120 -14.79 -15.03 7.98
N LEU A 121 -14.78 -13.70 7.94
CA LEU A 121 -13.76 -12.87 8.57
C LEU A 121 -13.94 -12.85 10.09
N ARG A 122 -13.12 -13.63 10.79
CA ARG A 122 -13.12 -13.64 12.26
C ARG A 122 -12.55 -12.35 12.85
N PRO A 123 -13.04 -11.90 14.02
CA PRO A 123 -12.58 -10.68 14.68
C PRO A 123 -11.06 -10.56 14.82
N GLU A 124 -10.34 -11.64 15.17
CA GLU A 124 -8.88 -11.57 15.35
C GLU A 124 -8.13 -11.31 14.04
N THR A 125 -8.66 -11.81 12.92
CA THR A 125 -8.03 -11.59 11.60
C THR A 125 -8.33 -10.19 11.08
N ALA A 126 -9.55 -9.68 11.30
CA ALA A 126 -9.90 -8.31 11.00
C ALA A 126 -8.98 -7.34 11.75
N ASN A 127 -8.85 -7.52 13.07
CA ASN A 127 -7.99 -6.68 13.90
C ASN A 127 -6.55 -6.62 13.41
N ARG A 128 -5.92 -7.77 13.11
CA ARG A 128 -4.53 -7.80 12.61
C ARG A 128 -4.36 -7.11 11.25
N LEU A 129 -5.38 -7.14 10.38
CA LEU A 129 -5.32 -6.45 9.10
C LEU A 129 -5.43 -4.93 9.26
N LEU A 130 -6.27 -4.48 10.19
CA LEU A 130 -6.39 -3.06 10.53
C LEU A 130 -5.11 -2.55 11.21
N ASP A 131 -4.48 -3.35 12.08
CA ASP A 131 -3.17 -3.01 12.65
C ASP A 131 -2.11 -2.82 11.56
N ALA A 132 -2.05 -3.74 10.59
CA ALA A 132 -1.14 -3.64 9.46
C ALA A 132 -1.41 -2.37 8.63
N LEU A 133 -2.68 -2.04 8.36
CA LEU A 133 -3.06 -0.82 7.66
C LEU A 133 -2.62 0.42 8.44
N VAL A 134 -2.87 0.47 9.76
CA VAL A 134 -2.47 1.58 10.64
C VAL A 134 -0.95 1.78 10.60
N VAL A 135 -0.17 0.70 10.69
CA VAL A 135 1.30 0.77 10.57
C VAL A 135 1.71 1.34 9.23
N LEU A 136 1.08 0.91 8.13
CA LEU A 136 1.36 1.46 6.80
C LEU A 136 1.06 2.96 6.73
N VAL A 137 -0.10 3.41 7.21
CA VAL A 137 -0.49 4.84 7.22
C VAL A 137 0.50 5.66 8.05
N VAL A 138 0.89 5.20 9.24
CA VAL A 138 1.90 5.87 10.06
C VAL A 138 3.24 5.97 9.33
N ARG A 139 3.70 4.89 8.67
CA ARG A 139 4.95 4.91 7.88
C ARG A 139 4.89 5.89 6.72
N LEU A 140 3.77 5.95 6.01
CA LEU A 140 3.54 6.93 4.94
C LEU A 140 3.65 8.36 5.48
N HIS A 141 2.97 8.65 6.59
CA HIS A 141 2.98 9.97 7.19
C HIS A 141 4.35 10.38 7.73
N LEU A 142 5.09 9.46 8.37
CA LEU A 142 6.48 9.68 8.80
C LEU A 142 7.42 9.94 7.61
N ALA A 143 7.14 9.33 6.46
CA ALA A 143 7.88 9.57 5.22
C ALA A 143 7.48 10.87 4.50
N GLY A 144 6.55 11.65 5.07
CA GLY A 144 6.05 12.89 4.46
C GLY A 144 5.06 12.65 3.31
N PHE A 145 4.43 11.47 3.25
CA PHE A 145 3.50 11.09 2.18
C PHE A 145 2.04 11.19 2.62
N TYR A 146 1.32 12.13 2.01
CA TYR A 146 -0.13 12.22 2.07
C TYR A 146 -0.71 11.25 1.04
N TRP A 147 -1.66 10.40 1.43
CA TRP A 147 -2.16 9.33 0.56
C TRP A 147 -3.38 9.76 -0.27
N GLY A 148 -4.36 10.42 0.35
CA GLY A 148 -5.58 10.91 -0.28
C GLY A 148 -6.62 9.85 -0.65
N ASP A 149 -6.31 8.55 -0.51
CA ASP A 149 -7.24 7.43 -0.74
C ASP A 149 -6.88 6.19 0.11
N CYS A 150 -6.72 6.42 1.42
CA CYS A 150 -6.45 5.37 2.41
C CYS A 150 -7.58 4.34 2.42
N SER A 151 -7.31 3.09 2.02
CA SER A 151 -8.32 2.04 1.96
C SER A 151 -7.72 0.62 2.01
N LEU A 152 -8.52 -0.37 2.36
CA LEU A 152 -8.14 -1.79 2.28
C LEU A 152 -8.00 -2.24 0.81
N SER A 153 -8.77 -1.65 -0.11
CA SER A 153 -8.73 -1.94 -1.54
C SER A 153 -7.44 -1.48 -2.22
N ASN A 154 -6.86 -0.37 -1.75
CA ASN A 154 -5.56 0.13 -2.21
C ASN A 154 -4.38 -0.43 -1.40
N THR A 155 -4.61 -1.52 -0.66
CA THR A 155 -3.61 -2.20 0.17
C THR A 155 -3.49 -3.68 -0.19
N LEU A 156 -2.26 -4.17 -0.30
CA LEU A 156 -1.96 -5.60 -0.33
C LEU A 156 -1.43 -6.06 1.02
N PHE A 157 -1.87 -7.23 1.44
CA PHE A 157 -1.49 -7.81 2.72
C PHE A 157 -0.67 -9.08 2.51
N ARG A 158 0.50 -9.13 3.14
CA ARG A 158 1.34 -10.33 3.19
C ARG A 158 1.22 -10.95 4.58
N ARG A 159 0.99 -12.27 4.64
CA ARG A 159 1.03 -13.02 5.91
C ARG A 159 2.47 -13.21 6.33
N ASP A 160 2.79 -12.88 7.57
CA ASP A 160 4.12 -13.10 8.16
C ASP A 160 3.96 -13.71 9.55
N ALA A 161 4.33 -14.98 9.71
CA ALA A 161 4.42 -15.70 11.00
C ALA A 161 3.34 -15.43 12.09
N GLY A 162 2.09 -15.11 11.71
CA GLY A 162 0.99 -14.81 12.65
C GLY A 162 0.49 -13.36 12.61
N ALA A 163 1.22 -12.47 11.96
CA ALA A 163 0.90 -11.06 11.69
C ALA A 163 0.65 -10.81 10.18
N PHE A 164 0.30 -9.56 9.87
CA PHE A 164 0.15 -9.07 8.51
C PHE A 164 1.04 -7.85 8.30
N ALA A 165 1.69 -7.80 7.15
CA ALA A 165 2.33 -6.59 6.64
C ALA A 165 1.49 -6.01 5.50
N ALA A 166 1.17 -4.71 5.60
CA ALA A 166 0.43 -3.97 4.59
C ALA A 166 1.39 -3.25 3.62
N TYR A 167 1.01 -3.21 2.35
CA TYR A 167 1.76 -2.57 1.27
C TYR A 167 0.85 -1.69 0.43
N LEU A 168 1.27 -0.45 0.20
CA LEU A 168 0.61 0.48 -0.70
C LEU A 168 0.68 -0.02 -2.16
N VAL A 169 -0.47 -0.08 -2.84
CA VAL A 169 -0.49 -0.41 -4.29
C VAL A 169 -0.82 0.76 -5.20
N ASP A 170 -1.58 1.74 -4.72
CA ASP A 170 -2.05 2.87 -5.52
C ASP A 170 -1.65 4.17 -4.84
N ALA A 171 -0.68 4.86 -5.44
CA ALA A 171 -0.16 6.14 -4.98
C ALA A 171 -0.69 7.32 -5.81
N GLU A 172 -1.70 7.09 -6.66
CA GLU A 172 -2.15 8.06 -7.67
C GLU A 172 -2.70 9.36 -7.08
N THR A 173 -3.38 9.30 -5.94
CA THR A 173 -3.98 10.44 -5.24
C THR A 173 -3.02 11.12 -4.26
N GLY A 174 -1.81 10.56 -4.11
CA GLY A 174 -0.90 10.97 -3.05
C GLY A 174 0.03 12.11 -3.41
N GLU A 175 0.57 12.75 -2.37
CA GLU A 175 1.51 13.86 -2.47
C GLU A 175 2.68 13.67 -1.49
N LEU A 176 3.88 14.08 -1.91
CA LEU A 176 5.06 14.07 -1.06
C LEU A 176 5.42 15.48 -0.61
N HIS A 177 5.65 15.60 0.69
CA HIS A 177 6.09 16.83 1.33
C HIS A 177 7.35 16.56 2.17
N PRO A 178 8.11 17.61 2.53
CA PRO A 178 9.18 17.47 3.52
C PRO A 178 8.68 16.90 4.85
N GLU A 179 7.51 17.37 5.28
CA GLU A 179 6.78 16.91 6.46
C GLU A 179 5.27 17.14 6.21
N LEU A 180 4.42 16.27 6.74
CA LEU A 180 2.97 16.45 6.64
C LEU A 180 2.45 17.40 7.73
N SER A 181 1.57 18.29 7.31
CA SER A 181 0.75 19.05 8.25
C SER A 181 -0.26 18.16 8.98
N ASP A 182 -0.72 18.62 10.14
CA ASP A 182 -1.77 17.94 10.90
C ASP A 182 -3.07 17.80 10.09
N GLY A 183 -3.40 18.80 9.25
CA GLY A 183 -4.56 18.77 8.38
C GLY A 183 -4.50 17.70 7.29
N GLN A 184 -3.32 17.48 6.70
CA GLN A 184 -3.13 16.40 5.71
C GLN A 184 -3.31 15.03 6.35
N ARG A 185 -2.71 14.83 7.54
CA ARG A 185 -2.89 13.57 8.28
C ARG A 185 -4.35 13.37 8.68
N ALA A 186 -5.01 14.41 9.19
CA ALA A 186 -6.43 14.33 9.56
C ALA A 186 -7.33 13.97 8.37
N TYR A 187 -7.04 14.50 7.17
CA TYR A 187 -7.79 14.13 5.97
C TYR A 187 -7.58 12.66 5.58
N ASP A 188 -6.34 12.16 5.65
CA ASP A 188 -6.06 10.75 5.38
C ASP A 188 -6.78 9.82 6.38
N LEU A 189 -6.94 10.25 7.64
CA LEU A 189 -7.69 9.50 8.65
C LEU A 189 -9.20 9.52 8.41
N ASP A 190 -9.76 10.66 8.03
CA ASP A 190 -11.19 10.76 7.68
C ASP A 190 -11.52 9.90 6.45
N THR A 191 -10.64 9.95 5.45
CA THR A 191 -10.73 9.09 4.25
C THR A 191 -10.62 7.61 4.63
N ALA A 192 -9.65 7.24 5.48
CA ALA A 192 -9.51 5.88 5.97
C ALA A 192 -10.75 5.41 6.72
N HIS A 193 -11.33 6.25 7.58
CA HIS A 193 -12.55 5.94 8.32
C HIS A 193 -13.70 5.58 7.37
N GLY A 194 -14.01 6.46 6.42
CA GLY A 194 -15.11 6.28 5.49
C GLY A 194 -14.91 5.09 4.55
N ASN A 195 -13.69 4.94 4.01
CA ASN A 195 -13.35 3.86 3.10
C ASN A 195 -13.40 2.49 3.79
N VAL A 196 -12.74 2.34 4.96
CA VAL A 196 -12.75 1.08 5.72
C VAL A 196 -14.18 0.73 6.13
N PHE A 197 -14.97 1.71 6.60
CA PHE A 197 -16.37 1.49 6.94
C PHE A 197 -17.17 0.93 5.75
N GLY A 198 -17.09 1.56 4.58
CA GLY A 198 -17.77 1.10 3.37
C GLY A 198 -17.30 -0.29 2.93
N GLU A 199 -16.00 -0.57 3.03
CA GLU A 199 -15.42 -1.86 2.68
C GLU A 199 -15.85 -2.99 3.63
N LEU A 200 -16.07 -2.69 4.91
CA LEU A 200 -16.63 -3.63 5.88
C LEU A 200 -18.13 -3.88 5.64
N LEU A 201 -18.91 -2.84 5.32
CA LEU A 201 -20.32 -3.00 4.93
C LEU A 201 -20.48 -3.87 3.68
N ASP A 202 -19.59 -3.71 2.70
CA ASP A 202 -19.54 -4.56 1.51
C ASP A 202 -19.31 -6.04 1.86
N LEU A 203 -18.44 -6.32 2.85
CA LEU A 203 -18.19 -7.67 3.34
C LEU A 203 -19.40 -8.22 4.12
N GLU A 204 -20.04 -7.39 4.94
CA GLU A 204 -21.26 -7.75 5.67
C GLU A 204 -22.40 -8.11 4.71
N ALA A 205 -22.68 -7.25 3.73
CA ALA A 205 -23.69 -7.50 2.70
C ALA A 205 -23.40 -8.76 1.86
N GLY A 206 -22.11 -9.11 1.72
CA GLY A 206 -21.67 -10.35 1.07
C GLY A 206 -21.76 -11.61 1.94
N GLY A 207 -22.13 -11.50 3.23
CA GLY A 207 -22.11 -12.60 4.18
C GLY A 207 -20.70 -13.10 4.52
N LEU A 208 -19.69 -12.23 4.35
CA LEU A 208 -18.27 -12.53 4.55
C LEU A 208 -17.72 -11.94 5.85
N LEU A 209 -18.48 -11.07 6.52
CA LEU A 209 -18.13 -10.48 7.81
C LEU A 209 -18.78 -11.28 8.95
N ASP A 210 -18.01 -11.57 10.00
CA ASP A 210 -18.55 -12.19 11.22
C ASP A 210 -19.47 -11.20 11.96
N GLU A 211 -20.61 -11.67 12.46
CA GLU A 211 -21.63 -10.86 13.15
C GLU A 211 -21.08 -10.16 14.41
N ALA A 212 -19.97 -10.64 14.97
CA ALA A 212 -19.30 -10.00 16.10
C ALA A 212 -18.51 -8.73 15.71
N ILE A 213 -18.29 -8.48 14.42
CA ILE A 213 -17.58 -7.29 13.93
C ILE A 213 -18.62 -6.21 13.60
N GLU A 214 -18.61 -5.12 14.36
CA GLU A 214 -19.45 -3.96 14.09
C GLU A 214 -18.67 -2.99 13.18
N PRO A 215 -19.10 -2.77 11.91
CA PRO A 215 -18.31 -2.00 10.94
C PRO A 215 -17.95 -0.59 11.38
N LEU A 216 -18.88 0.14 12.02
CA LEU A 216 -18.68 1.54 12.40
C LEU A 216 -17.66 1.67 13.54
N GLU A 217 -17.79 0.85 14.57
CA GLU A 217 -16.85 0.81 15.69
C GLU A 217 -15.47 0.34 15.23
N THR A 218 -15.44 -0.64 14.32
CA THR A 218 -14.20 -1.19 13.75
C THR A 218 -13.45 -0.16 12.90
N SER A 219 -14.15 0.64 12.08
CA SER A 219 -13.53 1.73 11.33
C SER A 219 -13.05 2.84 12.27
N ALA A 220 -13.79 3.19 13.32
CA ALA A 220 -13.38 4.19 14.30
C ALA A 220 -12.14 3.75 15.09
N GLU A 221 -11.98 2.45 15.32
CA GLU A 221 -10.80 1.88 15.98
C GLU A 221 -9.51 2.10 15.20
N VAL A 222 -9.55 2.14 13.86
CA VAL A 222 -8.40 2.48 13.01
C VAL A 222 -7.81 3.83 13.41
N LEU A 223 -8.67 4.82 13.68
CA LEU A 223 -8.26 6.17 14.03
C LEU A 223 -7.60 6.20 15.41
N ARG A 224 -8.21 5.53 16.40
CA ARG A 224 -7.66 5.45 17.76
C ARG A 224 -6.30 4.76 17.79
N ARG A 225 -6.15 3.66 17.05
CA ARG A 225 -4.88 2.94 16.92
C ARG A 225 -3.81 3.77 16.22
N TYR A 226 -4.20 4.48 15.16
CA TYR A 226 -3.29 5.41 14.49
C TYR A 226 -2.82 6.52 15.42
N GLU A 227 -3.73 7.19 16.14
CA GLU A 227 -3.40 8.28 17.06
C GLU A 227 -2.46 7.81 18.17
N GLY A 228 -2.75 6.63 18.75
CA GLY A 228 -1.91 6.01 19.76
C GLY A 228 -0.50 5.71 19.23
N LEU A 229 -0.40 5.05 18.07
CA LEU A 229 0.89 4.71 17.47
C LEU A 229 1.67 5.97 17.06
N TRP A 230 1.01 6.93 16.42
CA TRP A 230 1.62 8.20 16.00
C TRP A 230 2.17 8.97 17.18
N ALA A 231 1.37 9.14 18.24
CA ALA A 231 1.79 9.82 19.46
C ALA A 231 3.01 9.12 20.10
N GLU A 232 2.96 7.80 20.22
CA GLU A 232 4.07 7.02 20.77
C GLU A 232 5.34 7.09 19.91
N LEU A 233 5.27 7.26 18.59
CA LEU A 233 6.46 7.33 17.73
C LEU A 233 7.02 8.75 17.62
N THR A 234 6.15 9.75 17.58
CA THR A 234 6.55 11.15 17.41
C THR A 234 6.84 11.88 18.72
N ALA A 235 6.53 11.26 19.87
CA ALA A 235 6.90 11.79 21.17
C ALA A 235 8.41 12.06 21.26
N VAL A 236 8.76 13.32 21.52
CA VAL A 236 10.13 13.75 21.80
C VAL A 236 10.44 13.38 23.24
N GLU A 237 11.13 12.27 23.44
CA GLU A 237 11.64 11.88 24.76
C GLU A 237 13.17 12.02 24.77
N ARG A 238 13.69 12.84 25.68
CA ARG A 238 15.13 12.95 25.95
C ARG A 238 15.47 12.04 27.10
N PHE A 239 16.43 11.15 26.89
CA PHE A 239 16.87 10.20 27.91
C PHE A 239 18.36 10.34 28.17
N ALA A 240 18.75 10.20 29.43
CA ALA A 240 20.16 10.01 29.77
C ALA A 240 20.61 8.58 29.38
N ALA A 241 21.92 8.38 29.16
CA ALA A 241 22.48 7.12 28.65
C ALA A 241 22.22 5.90 29.57
N ASP A 242 21.86 6.14 30.83
CA ASP A 242 21.52 5.15 31.86
C ASP A 242 20.01 4.80 31.92
N GLU A 243 19.15 5.46 31.13
CA GLU A 243 17.69 5.28 31.18
C GLU A 243 17.16 4.18 30.23
N ARG A 244 17.89 3.07 30.09
CA ARG A 244 17.48 1.93 29.23
C ARG A 244 16.06 1.40 29.55
N TYR A 245 15.63 1.51 30.81
CA TYR A 245 14.29 1.12 31.25
C TYR A 245 13.15 1.87 30.53
N ARG A 246 13.41 3.07 30.00
CA ARG A 246 12.42 3.87 29.26
C ARG A 246 12.19 3.37 27.85
N VAL A 247 13.24 2.80 27.21
CA VAL A 247 13.10 2.09 25.93
C VAL A 247 12.22 0.86 26.13
N ASP A 248 12.47 0.05 27.17
CA ASP A 248 11.63 -1.11 27.49
C ASP A 248 10.18 -0.70 27.82
N ALA A 249 9.98 0.43 28.50
CA ALA A 249 8.64 0.96 28.77
C ALA A 249 7.91 1.36 27.50
N ARG A 250 8.59 1.98 26.54
CA ARG A 250 8.03 2.34 25.23
C ARG A 250 7.73 1.11 24.38
N MET A 251 8.60 0.10 24.37
CA MET A 251 8.32 -1.19 23.74
C MET A 251 7.09 -1.87 24.36
N ARG A 252 6.92 -1.80 25.68
CA ARG A 252 5.71 -2.32 26.34
C ARG A 252 4.45 -1.55 25.95
N ARG A 253 4.52 -0.22 25.81
CA ARG A 253 3.39 0.60 25.35
C ARG A 253 3.01 0.25 23.90
N LEU A 254 3.97 0.11 23.00
CA LEU A 254 3.72 -0.32 21.61
C LEU A 254 3.07 -1.71 21.55
N ASN A 255 3.56 -2.68 22.34
CA ASN A 255 2.92 -3.98 22.44
C ASN A 255 1.50 -3.90 23.04
N SER A 256 1.26 -3.01 24.00
CA SER A 256 -0.08 -2.81 24.58
C SER A 256 -1.08 -2.19 23.61
N LEU A 257 -0.59 -1.49 22.59
CA LEU A 257 -1.39 -0.97 21.47
C LEU A 257 -1.62 -2.02 20.37
N GLY A 258 -1.12 -3.25 20.54
CA GLY A 258 -1.29 -4.35 19.60
C GLY A 258 -0.22 -4.45 18.51
N PHE A 259 0.84 -3.62 18.55
CA PHE A 259 1.90 -3.61 17.54
C PHE A 259 3.09 -4.48 17.93
N ASP A 260 3.54 -5.33 17.00
CA ASP A 260 4.78 -6.08 17.16
C ASP A 260 6.00 -5.20 16.91
N VAL A 261 6.77 -4.95 17.97
CA VAL A 261 7.98 -4.13 17.92
C VAL A 261 9.07 -4.74 17.02
N ALA A 262 9.07 -6.06 16.81
CA ALA A 262 10.03 -6.72 15.90
C ALA A 262 9.80 -6.31 14.43
N GLU A 263 8.59 -5.87 14.06
CA GLU A 263 8.30 -5.35 12.73
C GLU A 263 8.68 -3.86 12.56
N LEU A 264 8.83 -3.13 13.67
CA LEU A 264 9.28 -1.75 13.72
C LEU A 264 10.83 -1.74 13.72
N GLN A 265 11.47 -1.34 12.62
CA GLN A 265 12.94 -1.39 12.54
C GLN A 265 13.58 -0.32 13.42
N LEU A 266 13.88 -0.66 14.68
CA LEU A 266 14.43 0.30 15.64
C LEU A 266 15.89 0.68 15.30
N GLY A 267 16.10 1.87 14.74
CA GLY A 267 17.41 2.51 14.64
C GLY A 267 17.65 3.47 15.81
N THR A 268 18.89 3.56 16.30
CA THR A 268 19.32 4.56 17.30
C THR A 268 20.33 5.53 16.68
N ASP A 269 20.08 6.84 16.73
CA ASP A 269 21.02 7.89 16.33
C ASP A 269 21.80 8.48 17.53
N VAL A 270 23.00 8.99 17.26
CA VAL A 270 24.08 9.33 18.21
C VAL A 270 23.85 10.67 18.93
N GLU A 271 22.93 11.53 18.47
CA GLU A 271 22.63 12.83 19.09
C GLU A 271 21.41 12.83 20.04
N GLY A 272 20.80 11.67 20.25
CA GLY A 272 19.59 11.50 21.04
C GLY A 272 18.71 10.45 20.37
N SER A 273 18.35 9.40 21.11
CA SER A 273 17.71 8.22 20.54
C SER A 273 16.28 8.51 20.06
N ARG A 274 16.15 8.99 18.81
CA ARG A 274 14.89 8.95 18.07
C ARG A 274 14.62 7.51 17.63
N LEU A 275 13.42 7.02 17.91
CA LEU A 275 12.92 5.78 17.32
C LEU A 275 12.51 6.10 15.88
N VAL A 276 13.13 5.42 14.93
CA VAL A 276 12.79 5.48 13.51
C VAL A 276 12.11 4.16 13.16
N LEU A 277 11.08 4.21 12.32
CA LEU A 277 10.40 3.02 11.76
C LEU A 277 11.00 2.58 10.44
#